data_AF-A0A7S1SDM4-F1
#
_entry.id   AF-A0A7S1SDM4-F1
#
_cell.length_a   1.000
_cell.length_b   1.000
_cell.length_c   1.000
_cell.angle_alpha   90.00
_cell.angle_beta   90.00
_cell.angle_gamma   90.00
#
_symmetry.space_group_name_H-M   'P 1'
#
loop_
_entity.id
_entity.type
_entity.pdbx_description
1 polymer ?
#
loop_
_entity_poly.entity_id
_entity_poly.type
_entity_poly.pdbx_seq_one_letter_code
_entity_poly.pdbx_strand_id
1 'polypeptide(L)'
;GALFSSAEPPPCSSGRPMQRWKVTSGDNGILCREGRDLKSAELGRLANGSLVDELERAGERLRFRLVSGDGPPTGWISTKVKGKDLLAKEEAFSDVPTLELDVSPCAEEDVNLGPSQPPEERPYGIVVYGATGFSGMLSVQHLDALFSKDGGPRLPWAIAGRSAEKLAAVKKLCKTEVAVLVVKTDEEVHKMVSECRVVISTVGPLAKLGEPVVRACVAFGTHYVDISGEYWWLKRMIARYDAEARKRGVILVPMCAQQATVADITVHGLVKKLGPLRQVRGYVYQVAFTTGGTDNTGRYMMEVVAKNPAIFRDVRDPFAMG
;
A
#
# COMPACT_ATOMS: atom_id res chain seq x y z
N GLY A 1 12.17 -40.07 -13.15
CA GLY A 1 11.00 -40.90 -12.84
C GLY A 1 10.20 -40.20 -11.78
N ALA A 2 8.95 -39.88 -12.13
CA ALA A 2 7.82 -39.38 -11.33
C ALA A 2 8.07 -38.91 -9.88
N LEU A 3 7.78 -37.64 -9.61
CA LEU A 3 6.97 -37.17 -8.46
C LEU A 3 6.55 -35.70 -8.72
N PHE A 4 6.01 -35.41 -9.91
CA PHE A 4 5.11 -34.28 -10.08
C PHE A 4 3.70 -34.84 -9.86
N SER A 5 3.19 -34.71 -8.64
CA SER A 5 1.75 -34.74 -8.43
C SER A 5 1.21 -33.42 -8.94
N SER A 6 0.52 -33.50 -10.07
CA SER A 6 -0.32 -32.46 -10.65
C SER A 6 -1.53 -32.22 -9.75
N ALA A 7 -1.31 -31.73 -8.54
CA ALA A 7 -2.38 -31.11 -7.79
C ALA A 7 -2.73 -29.81 -8.53
N GLU A 8 -3.80 -29.87 -9.33
CA GLU A 8 -4.50 -28.68 -9.77
C GLU A 8 -4.68 -27.77 -8.54
N PRO A 9 -4.42 -26.46 -8.66
CA PRO A 9 -4.76 -25.54 -7.58
C PRO A 9 -6.25 -25.78 -7.23
N PRO A 10 -6.63 -25.77 -5.95
CA PRO A 10 -8.02 -25.97 -5.56
C PRO A 10 -8.89 -25.06 -6.43
N PRO A 11 -10.03 -25.55 -6.96
CA PRO A 11 -10.88 -24.76 -7.83
C PRO A 11 -11.10 -23.42 -7.15
N CYS A 12 -10.68 -22.36 -7.83
CA CYS A 12 -10.85 -20.99 -7.38
C CYS A 12 -12.31 -20.84 -6.96
N SER A 13 -12.56 -20.85 -5.66
CA SER A 13 -13.91 -20.86 -5.11
C SER A 13 -14.55 -19.57 -5.57
N SER A 14 -15.37 -19.65 -6.63
CA SER A 14 -16.12 -18.57 -7.27
C SER A 14 -15.40 -17.21 -7.19
N GLY A 15 -14.59 -16.87 -8.20
CA GLY A 15 -13.83 -15.62 -8.33
C GLY A 15 -14.66 -14.32 -8.40
N ARG A 16 -15.71 -14.17 -7.56
CA ARG A 16 -16.30 -12.88 -7.23
C ARG A 16 -15.51 -12.26 -6.07
N PRO A 17 -15.12 -10.98 -6.17
CA PRO A 17 -14.61 -10.27 -5.01
C PRO A 17 -15.68 -10.32 -3.89
N MET A 18 -15.27 -10.74 -2.69
CA MET A 18 -16.15 -10.71 -1.52
C MET A 18 -16.57 -9.25 -1.24
N GLN A 19 -17.83 -9.03 -0.89
CA GLN A 19 -18.29 -7.70 -0.51
C GLN A 19 -17.58 -7.27 0.78
N ARG A 20 -16.84 -6.16 0.72
CA ARG A 20 -16.20 -5.57 1.89
C ARG A 20 -17.10 -4.56 2.58
N TRP A 21 -17.01 -4.54 3.89
CA TRP A 21 -17.73 -3.63 4.76
C TRP A 21 -16.77 -2.92 5.71
N LYS A 22 -17.02 -1.64 5.96
CA LYS A 22 -16.36 -0.85 6.99
C LYS A 22 -17.29 -0.68 8.17
N VAL A 23 -16.79 -0.93 9.38
CA VAL A 23 -17.50 -0.62 10.62
C VAL A 23 -17.57 0.91 10.78
N THR A 24 -18.78 1.47 10.70
CA THR A 24 -18.99 2.92 10.75
C THR A 24 -19.66 3.39 12.02
N SER A 25 -20.39 2.50 12.72
CA SER A 25 -21.09 2.87 13.94
C SER A 25 -21.23 1.68 14.91
N GLY A 26 -21.44 2.02 16.19
CA GLY A 26 -21.53 1.08 17.29
C GLY A 26 -20.87 1.64 18.55
N ASP A 27 -21.51 1.44 19.71
CA ASP A 27 -20.98 1.84 21.01
C ASP A 27 -19.71 1.03 21.29
N ASN A 28 -18.54 1.65 21.08
CA ASN A 28 -17.23 1.02 21.08
C ASN A 28 -17.10 -0.13 20.07
N GLY A 29 -17.75 0.01 18.91
CA GLY A 29 -17.70 -0.97 17.82
C GLY A 29 -18.84 -2.00 17.83
N ILE A 30 -18.73 -3.03 16.98
CA ILE A 30 -19.79 -4.03 16.79
C ILE A 30 -19.47 -5.32 17.54
N LEU A 31 -20.41 -5.79 18.35
CA LEU A 31 -20.29 -7.05 19.06
C LEU A 31 -20.29 -8.25 18.10
N CYS A 32 -19.24 -9.06 18.22
CA CYS A 32 -19.06 -10.31 17.48
C CYS A 32 -19.54 -11.47 18.32
N ARG A 33 -20.23 -12.40 17.66
CA ARG A 33 -20.68 -13.64 18.29
C ARG A 33 -20.22 -14.86 17.50
N GLU A 34 -20.10 -15.99 18.18
CA GLU A 34 -19.67 -17.25 17.58
C GLU A 34 -20.67 -17.79 16.56
N GLY A 35 -21.97 -17.60 16.84
CA GLY A 35 -23.07 -18.09 16.02
C GLY A 35 -23.94 -16.97 15.43
N ARG A 36 -24.77 -17.36 14.47
CA ARG A 36 -25.76 -16.48 13.82
C ARG A 36 -26.78 -15.92 14.81
N ASP A 37 -27.07 -16.63 15.90
CA ASP A 37 -28.03 -16.20 16.92
C ASP A 37 -27.50 -15.01 17.74
N LEU A 38 -28.39 -14.12 18.20
CA LEU A 38 -28.07 -13.01 19.13
C LEU A 38 -27.74 -13.50 20.55
N LYS A 39 -28.04 -14.75 20.88
CA LYS A 39 -27.74 -15.39 22.17
C LYS A 39 -26.49 -16.25 22.16
N SER A 40 -25.84 -16.41 21.00
CA SER A 40 -24.59 -17.18 20.89
C SER A 40 -23.44 -16.48 21.63
N ALA A 41 -22.41 -17.26 21.98
CA ALA A 41 -21.27 -16.79 22.77
C ALA A 41 -20.61 -15.54 22.16
N GLU A 42 -20.24 -14.61 23.02
CA GLU A 42 -19.58 -13.37 22.63
C GLU A 42 -18.08 -13.61 22.41
N LEU A 43 -17.57 -13.17 21.26
CA LEU A 43 -16.17 -13.32 20.89
C LEU A 43 -15.34 -12.05 21.11
N GLY A 44 -15.99 -10.93 21.38
CA GLY A 44 -15.38 -9.60 21.47
C GLY A 44 -16.05 -8.60 20.55
N ARG A 45 -15.39 -7.47 20.27
CA ARG A 45 -15.93 -6.39 19.42
C ARG A 45 -14.99 -6.04 18.28
N LEU A 46 -15.56 -5.73 17.12
CA LEU A 46 -14.85 -5.05 16.05
C LEU A 46 -14.84 -3.55 16.33
N ALA A 47 -13.66 -2.94 16.42
CA ALA A 47 -13.51 -1.50 16.61
C ALA A 47 -14.08 -0.72 15.42
N ASN A 48 -14.50 0.53 15.66
CA ASN A 48 -14.92 1.44 14.61
C ASN A 48 -13.79 1.67 13.60
N GLY A 49 -14.12 1.66 12.31
CA GLY A 49 -13.16 1.74 11.22
C GLY A 49 -12.53 0.41 10.81
N SER A 50 -12.82 -0.70 11.49
CA SER A 50 -12.39 -2.04 11.06
C SER A 50 -13.00 -2.40 9.71
N LEU A 51 -12.25 -3.13 8.90
CA LEU A 51 -12.66 -3.63 7.59
C LEU A 51 -12.89 -5.15 7.66
N VAL A 52 -14.00 -5.61 7.11
CA VAL A 52 -14.36 -7.02 7.09
C VAL A 52 -14.88 -7.45 5.74
N ASP A 53 -14.57 -8.69 5.34
CA ASP A 53 -15.15 -9.31 4.15
C ASP A 53 -16.37 -10.16 4.52
N GLU A 54 -17.44 -10.05 3.73
CA GLU A 54 -18.64 -10.86 3.84
C GLU A 54 -18.37 -12.30 3.41
N LEU A 55 -18.42 -13.23 4.36
CA LEU A 55 -18.36 -14.66 4.10
C LEU A 55 -19.76 -15.24 3.85
N GLU A 56 -20.74 -14.77 4.63
CA GLU A 56 -22.13 -15.23 4.58
C GLU A 56 -23.04 -14.12 5.10
N ARG A 57 -24.23 -13.97 4.50
CA ARG A 57 -25.23 -13.00 4.97
C ARG A 57 -26.59 -13.65 5.13
N ALA A 58 -27.23 -13.36 6.26
CA ALA A 58 -28.51 -13.92 6.61
C ALA A 58 -29.40 -12.87 7.28
N GLY A 59 -30.13 -12.11 6.47
CA GLY A 59 -30.89 -10.95 6.90
C GLY A 59 -29.98 -9.82 7.41
N GLU A 60 -30.18 -9.42 8.66
CA GLU A 60 -29.36 -8.40 9.34
C GLU A 60 -28.15 -8.99 10.07
N ARG A 61 -27.81 -10.26 9.81
CA ARG A 61 -26.61 -10.92 10.35
C ARG A 61 -25.61 -11.18 9.24
N LEU A 62 -24.35 -10.89 9.53
CA LEU A 62 -23.23 -11.03 8.60
C LEU A 62 -22.13 -11.85 9.27
N ARG A 63 -21.77 -12.97 8.65
CA ARG A 63 -20.56 -13.72 8.99
C ARG A 63 -19.40 -13.09 8.25
N PHE A 64 -18.33 -12.83 8.97
CA PHE A 64 -17.25 -12.00 8.46
C PHE A 64 -15.87 -12.62 8.68
N ARG A 65 -14.90 -12.18 7.88
CA ARG A 65 -13.47 -12.30 8.16
C ARG A 65 -12.89 -10.90 8.39
N LEU A 66 -12.12 -10.72 9.45
CA LEU A 66 -11.41 -9.47 9.70
C LEU A 66 -10.30 -9.29 8.66
N VAL A 67 -10.29 -8.12 8.01
CA VAL A 67 -9.27 -7.74 7.03
C VAL A 67 -8.24 -6.81 7.67
N SER A 68 -8.72 -5.79 8.38
CA SER A 68 -7.88 -4.83 9.11
C SER A 68 -8.65 -4.15 10.21
N GLY A 69 -7.94 -3.63 11.22
CA GLY A 69 -8.53 -3.06 12.43
C GLY A 69 -8.44 -4.03 13.60
N ASP A 70 -9.15 -3.72 14.68
CA ASP A 70 -9.06 -4.43 15.94
C ASP A 70 -10.34 -5.21 16.20
N GLY A 71 -10.18 -6.49 16.55
CA GLY A 71 -11.28 -7.36 16.95
C GLY A 71 -11.05 -8.83 16.60
N PRO A 72 -12.07 -9.69 16.80
CA PRO A 72 -11.97 -11.11 16.49
C PRO A 72 -11.72 -11.35 14.99
N PRO A 73 -10.91 -12.36 14.61
CA PRO A 73 -10.54 -12.63 13.22
C PRO A 73 -11.72 -13.10 12.35
N THR A 74 -12.77 -13.63 12.98
CA THR A 74 -14.01 -14.07 12.34
C THR A 74 -15.13 -14.08 13.37
N GLY A 75 -16.37 -14.08 12.90
CA GLY A 75 -17.56 -14.26 13.73
C GLY A 75 -18.82 -13.82 13.00
N TRP A 76 -19.89 -13.65 13.75
CA TRP A 76 -21.16 -13.09 13.29
C TRP A 76 -21.40 -11.73 13.94
N ILE A 77 -21.73 -10.74 13.12
CA ILE A 77 -22.11 -9.39 13.56
C ILE A 77 -23.50 -9.02 13.08
N SER A 78 -24.10 -8.02 13.73
CA SER A 78 -25.31 -7.37 13.23
C SER A 78 -24.94 -6.29 12.22
N THR A 79 -25.66 -6.20 11.10
CA THR A 79 -25.48 -5.12 10.12
C THR A 79 -26.27 -3.87 10.50
N LYS A 80 -27.34 -4.03 11.29
CA LYS A 80 -28.22 -2.96 11.77
C LYS A 80 -28.57 -3.14 13.24
N VAL A 81 -28.72 -2.02 13.96
CA VAL A 81 -29.30 -1.99 15.31
C VAL A 81 -30.26 -0.80 15.41
N LYS A 82 -31.51 -1.06 15.84
CA LYS A 82 -32.57 -0.03 15.94
C LYS A 82 -32.72 0.79 14.65
N GLY A 83 -32.60 0.14 13.50
CA GLY A 83 -32.71 0.77 12.17
C GLY A 83 -31.47 1.54 11.69
N LYS A 84 -30.43 1.70 12.52
CA LYS A 84 -29.16 2.33 12.12
C LYS A 84 -28.20 1.30 11.53
N ASP A 85 -27.63 1.60 10.37
CA ASP A 85 -26.58 0.80 9.74
C ASP A 85 -25.27 0.88 10.55
N LEU A 86 -24.74 -0.28 10.89
CA LEU A 86 -23.46 -0.42 11.59
C LEU A 86 -22.27 -0.55 10.62
N LEU A 87 -22.57 -0.86 9.36
CA LEU A 87 -21.61 -1.12 8.31
C LEU A 87 -21.88 -0.23 7.10
N ALA A 88 -20.83 0.35 6.53
CA ALA A 88 -20.88 0.92 5.19
C ALA A 88 -20.24 -0.06 4.20
N LYS A 89 -20.87 -0.26 3.03
CA LYS A 89 -20.22 -1.01 1.94
C LYS A 89 -19.00 -0.24 1.47
N GLU A 90 -17.88 -0.94 1.31
CA GLU A 90 -16.86 -0.45 0.40
C GLU A 90 -17.28 -0.80 -1.02
N GLU A 91 -17.41 0.23 -1.86
CA GLU A 91 -17.64 0.05 -3.28
C GLU A 91 -16.38 -0.51 -3.95
N ALA A 92 -16.58 -1.12 -5.13
CA ALA A 92 -15.47 -1.44 -6.02
C ALA A 92 -14.69 -0.17 -6.35
N PHE A 93 -13.42 -0.31 -6.74
CA PHE A 93 -12.64 0.87 -7.10
C PHE A 93 -13.26 1.52 -8.35
N SER A 94 -13.70 2.78 -8.23
CA SER A 94 -14.34 3.55 -9.30
C SER A 94 -13.44 3.69 -10.54
N ASP A 95 -12.14 3.85 -10.31
CA ASP A 95 -11.16 4.26 -11.32
C ASP A 95 -10.20 3.12 -11.69
N VAL A 96 -10.69 1.89 -11.80
CA VAL A 96 -9.88 0.78 -12.31
C VAL A 96 -9.69 0.98 -13.81
N PRO A 97 -8.44 1.13 -14.31
CA PRO A 97 -8.17 1.41 -15.72
C PRO A 97 -8.83 0.37 -16.62
N THR A 98 -9.65 0.83 -17.57
CA THR A 98 -10.40 -0.04 -18.48
C THR A 98 -9.61 -0.43 -19.72
N LEU A 99 -8.55 0.30 -20.10
CA LEU A 99 -7.84 0.06 -21.36
C LEU A 99 -6.37 0.47 -21.24
N GLU A 100 -5.54 -0.24 -22.01
CA GLU A 100 -4.10 -0.10 -22.32
C GLU A 100 -3.24 0.64 -21.29
N LEU A 101 -2.18 -0.03 -20.81
CA LEU A 101 -1.14 0.64 -20.02
C LEU A 101 -0.64 1.83 -20.84
N ASP A 102 -1.10 3.04 -20.53
CA ASP A 102 -0.60 4.26 -21.18
C ASP A 102 0.86 4.41 -20.77
N VAL A 103 1.73 3.87 -21.62
CA VAL A 103 3.19 3.88 -21.55
C VAL A 103 3.75 5.06 -22.33
N SER A 104 2.90 5.99 -22.78
CA SER A 104 3.36 7.20 -23.44
C SER A 104 4.20 8.02 -22.46
N PRO A 105 5.37 8.53 -22.88
CA PRO A 105 6.15 9.44 -22.06
C PRO A 105 5.27 10.56 -21.50
N CYS A 106 5.52 10.93 -20.25
CA CYS A 106 4.85 12.05 -19.60
C CYS A 106 5.17 13.34 -20.37
N ALA A 107 4.15 14.13 -20.69
CA ALA A 107 4.37 15.43 -21.31
C ALA A 107 4.95 16.41 -20.27
N GLU A 108 5.64 17.46 -20.71
CA GLU A 108 6.21 18.46 -19.78
C GLU A 108 5.09 19.24 -19.06
N GLU A 109 3.94 19.37 -19.70
CA GLU A 109 2.72 19.97 -19.14
C GLU A 109 2.13 19.15 -17.99
N ASP A 110 2.24 17.81 -18.06
CA ASP A 110 1.73 16.89 -17.03
C ASP A 110 2.50 17.02 -15.70
N VAL A 111 3.72 17.56 -15.73
CA VAL A 111 4.57 17.82 -14.56
C VAL A 111 4.75 19.31 -14.26
N ASN A 112 3.99 20.19 -14.92
CA ASN A 112 3.96 21.61 -14.61
C ASN A 112 2.95 21.90 -13.48
N LEU A 113 3.33 21.54 -12.25
CA LEU A 113 2.48 21.68 -11.06
C LEU A 113 2.73 22.97 -10.26
N GLY A 114 3.41 23.94 -10.87
CA GLY A 114 3.77 25.21 -10.25
C GLY A 114 5.17 25.23 -9.63
N PRO A 115 5.53 26.31 -8.91
CA PRO A 115 6.87 26.49 -8.37
C PRO A 115 7.17 25.52 -7.21
N SER A 116 8.40 25.03 -7.16
CA SER A 116 8.95 24.30 -6.00
C SER A 116 9.94 25.18 -5.24
N GLN A 117 10.02 25.00 -3.92
CA GLN A 117 11.13 25.55 -3.13
C GLN A 117 12.45 24.84 -3.49
N PRO A 118 13.59 25.54 -3.50
CA PRO A 118 14.90 24.92 -3.58
C PRO A 118 15.07 23.87 -2.47
N PRO A 119 15.73 22.73 -2.72
CA PRO A 119 15.87 21.65 -1.74
C PRO A 119 16.39 22.09 -0.36
N GLU A 120 17.29 23.08 -0.32
CA GLU A 120 17.88 23.68 0.87
C GLU A 120 16.88 24.44 1.75
N GLU A 121 15.84 25.01 1.17
CA GLU A 121 14.82 25.80 1.87
C GLU A 121 13.62 24.96 2.33
N ARG A 122 13.56 23.68 1.90
CA ARG A 122 12.44 22.79 2.23
C ARG A 122 12.44 22.44 3.72
N PRO A 123 11.27 22.50 4.39
CA PRO A 123 11.17 22.24 5.83
C PRO A 123 11.47 20.79 6.21
N TYR A 124 11.36 19.83 5.27
CA TYR A 124 11.59 18.42 5.56
C TYR A 124 12.65 17.80 4.63
N GLY A 125 13.59 17.08 5.22
CA GLY A 125 14.47 16.21 4.45
C GLY A 125 13.77 14.93 4.01
N ILE A 126 12.93 14.34 4.88
CA ILE A 126 12.23 13.08 4.63
C ILE A 126 10.77 13.20 5.06
N VAL A 127 9.85 12.70 4.24
CA VAL A 127 8.45 12.47 4.61
C VAL A 127 8.11 10.99 4.41
N VAL A 128 7.59 10.34 5.44
CA VAL A 128 7.02 8.99 5.33
C VAL A 128 5.52 9.11 5.06
N TYR A 129 5.10 8.89 3.81
CA TYR A 129 3.70 8.92 3.41
C TYR A 129 3.07 7.53 3.52
N GLY A 130 2.01 7.40 4.32
CA GLY A 130 1.44 6.11 4.70
C GLY A 130 1.93 5.60 6.05
N ALA A 131 2.38 6.51 6.93
CA ALA A 131 3.00 6.21 8.22
C ALA A 131 2.15 5.37 9.20
N THR A 132 0.84 5.31 9.01
CA THR A 132 -0.08 4.55 9.87
C THR A 132 -0.34 3.12 9.38
N GLY A 133 0.17 2.76 8.19
CA GLY A 133 0.17 1.40 7.69
C GLY A 133 1.29 0.56 8.31
N PHE A 134 1.24 -0.77 8.09
CA PHE A 134 2.23 -1.69 8.65
C PHE A 134 3.68 -1.34 8.27
N SER A 135 3.97 -1.26 6.97
CA SER A 135 5.32 -0.91 6.49
C SER A 135 5.72 0.53 6.81
N GLY A 136 4.76 1.46 6.80
CA GLY A 136 4.97 2.85 7.20
C GLY A 136 5.41 2.96 8.65
N MET A 137 4.74 2.25 9.57
CA MET A 137 5.09 2.21 10.99
C MET A 137 6.51 1.67 11.21
N LEU A 138 6.89 0.60 10.52
CA LEU A 138 8.25 0.05 10.59
C LEU A 138 9.29 1.05 10.07
N SER A 139 8.96 1.79 9.01
CA SER A 139 9.82 2.85 8.46
C SER A 139 10.00 3.99 9.47
N VAL A 140 8.91 4.43 10.12
CA VAL A 140 8.95 5.45 11.18
C VAL A 140 9.79 4.99 12.36
N GLN A 141 9.59 3.77 12.85
CA GLN A 141 10.37 3.20 13.95
C GLN A 141 11.86 3.15 13.62
N HIS A 142 12.21 2.75 12.40
CA HIS A 142 13.58 2.69 11.95
C HIS A 142 14.23 4.09 11.89
N LEU A 143 13.55 5.06 11.29
CA LEU A 143 14.05 6.44 11.20
C LEU A 143 14.18 7.10 12.58
N ASP A 144 13.18 6.94 13.45
CA ASP A 144 13.24 7.47 14.82
C ASP A 144 14.40 6.86 15.61
N ALA A 145 14.62 5.54 15.48
CA ALA A 145 15.75 4.85 16.10
C ALA A 145 17.10 5.28 15.53
N LEU A 146 17.18 5.72 14.27
CA LEU A 146 18.40 6.26 13.68
C LEU A 146 18.66 7.70 14.13
N PHE A 147 17.64 8.55 14.12
CA PHE A 147 17.75 9.98 14.45
C PHE A 147 17.87 10.25 15.95
N SER A 148 17.42 9.33 16.80
CA SER A 148 17.58 9.43 18.25
C SER A 148 18.95 8.99 18.78
N LYS A 149 19.81 8.38 17.96
CA LYS A 149 21.16 7.98 18.37
C LYS A 149 22.06 9.19 18.59
N ASP A 150 23.00 9.07 19.54
CA ASP A 150 24.09 10.03 19.69
C ASP A 150 24.93 10.07 18.41
N GLY A 151 25.16 11.28 17.88
CA GLY A 151 25.78 11.48 16.57
C GLY A 151 24.92 11.07 15.38
N GLY A 152 23.64 10.71 15.59
CA GLY A 152 22.70 10.40 14.52
C GLY A 152 22.40 11.60 13.61
N PRO A 153 21.91 11.36 12.37
CA PRO A 153 21.57 12.42 11.46
C PRO A 153 20.55 13.39 12.06
N ARG A 154 20.80 14.69 11.94
CA ARG A 154 19.88 15.75 12.34
C ARG A 154 19.16 16.29 11.11
N LEU A 155 18.15 15.55 10.67
CA LEU A 155 17.36 15.90 9.49
C LEU A 155 15.89 16.11 9.91
N PRO A 156 15.30 17.30 9.65
CA PRO A 156 13.87 17.50 9.86
C PRO A 156 13.06 16.49 9.05
N TRP A 157 12.05 15.89 9.66
CA TRP A 157 11.25 14.85 9.02
C TRP A 157 9.79 14.89 9.47
N ALA A 158 8.92 14.32 8.65
CA ALA A 158 7.49 14.27 8.91
C ALA A 158 6.89 12.90 8.62
N ILE A 159 5.77 12.62 9.28
CA ILE A 159 4.89 11.50 8.98
C ILE A 159 3.61 12.01 8.34
N ALA A 160 3.18 11.36 7.26
CA ALA A 160 2.03 11.77 6.48
C ALA A 160 1.00 10.65 6.29
N GLY A 161 -0.27 11.03 6.21
CA GLY A 161 -1.38 10.10 6.00
C GLY A 161 -2.76 10.76 6.13
N ARG A 162 -3.83 9.98 5.98
CA ARG A 162 -5.21 10.51 5.90
C ARG A 162 -5.86 10.81 7.27
N SER A 163 -5.42 10.13 8.33
CA SER A 163 -6.06 10.21 9.66
C SER A 163 -5.15 10.93 10.65
N ALA A 164 -5.55 12.15 11.01
CA ALA A 164 -4.85 12.98 12.00
C ALA A 164 -4.71 12.27 13.36
N GLU A 165 -5.78 11.58 13.80
CA GLU A 165 -5.80 10.81 15.04
C GLU A 165 -4.76 9.69 15.05
N LYS A 166 -4.73 8.86 14.00
CA LYS A 166 -3.75 7.77 13.89
C LYS A 166 -2.31 8.30 13.79
N LEU A 167 -2.10 9.40 13.05
CA LEU A 167 -0.78 10.03 12.96
C LEU A 167 -0.33 10.59 14.31
N ALA A 168 -1.24 11.20 15.08
CA ALA A 168 -0.93 11.66 16.43
C ALA A 168 -0.54 10.51 17.36
N ALA A 169 -1.18 9.34 17.22
CA ALA A 169 -0.79 8.13 17.94
C ALA A 169 0.63 7.66 17.55
N VAL A 170 0.97 7.66 16.25
CA VAL A 170 2.33 7.33 15.79
C VAL A 170 3.37 8.34 16.28
N LYS A 171 3.08 9.66 16.24
CA LYS A 171 3.96 10.70 16.76
C LYS A 171 4.30 10.49 18.23
N LYS A 172 3.34 10.08 19.06
CA LYS A 172 3.55 9.80 20.49
C LYS A 172 4.53 8.65 20.76
N LEU A 173 4.74 7.76 19.78
CA LEU A 173 5.68 6.63 19.89
C LEU A 173 7.12 7.03 19.51
N CYS A 174 7.30 8.19 18.86
CA CYS A 174 8.61 8.66 18.43
C CYS A 174 9.35 9.35 19.58
N LYS A 175 10.66 9.14 19.65
CA LYS A 175 11.55 9.82 20.61
C LYS A 175 12.05 11.16 20.07
N THR A 176 12.11 11.30 18.75
CA THR A 176 12.53 12.52 18.06
C THR A 176 11.35 13.44 17.76
N GLU A 177 11.62 14.73 17.55
CA GLU A 177 10.59 15.66 17.08
C GLU A 177 10.25 15.33 15.62
N VAL A 178 8.97 15.05 15.38
CA VAL A 178 8.44 14.67 14.06
C VAL A 178 7.19 15.48 13.74
N ALA A 179 7.12 16.03 12.53
CA ALA A 179 5.95 16.77 12.05
C ALA A 179 4.84 15.81 11.58
N VAL A 180 3.59 16.26 11.64
CA VAL A 180 2.41 15.48 11.21
C VAL A 180 1.75 16.21 10.05
N LEU A 181 1.64 15.52 8.91
CA LEU A 181 1.01 16.04 7.69
C LEU A 181 -0.25 15.22 7.37
N VAL A 182 -1.40 15.89 7.37
CA VAL A 182 -2.66 15.26 6.95
C VAL A 182 -2.81 15.45 5.46
N VAL A 183 -2.92 14.34 4.72
CA VAL A 183 -2.96 14.34 3.26
C VAL A 183 -4.10 13.43 2.77
N LYS A 184 -5.07 14.03 2.10
CA LYS A 184 -6.34 13.44 1.63
C LYS A 184 -6.64 13.78 0.17
N THR A 185 -6.18 14.92 -0.34
CA THR A 185 -6.38 15.35 -1.73
C THR A 185 -5.06 15.43 -2.51
N ASP A 186 -5.16 15.52 -3.84
CA ASP A 186 -3.99 15.66 -4.72
C ASP A 186 -3.25 16.99 -4.47
N GLU A 187 -3.96 18.07 -4.15
CA GLU A 187 -3.35 19.35 -3.79
C GLU A 187 -2.55 19.24 -2.49
N GLU A 188 -3.05 18.47 -1.51
CA GLU A 188 -2.33 18.19 -0.27
C GLU A 188 -1.11 17.28 -0.52
N VAL A 189 -1.17 16.37 -1.51
CA VAL A 189 -0.01 15.60 -1.98
C VAL A 189 1.02 16.56 -2.58
N HIS A 190 0.61 17.45 -3.48
CA HIS A 190 1.51 18.41 -4.11
C HIS A 190 2.23 19.27 -3.08
N LYS A 191 1.48 19.80 -2.09
CA LYS A 191 2.06 20.57 -0.99
C LYS A 191 3.06 19.76 -0.17
N MET A 192 2.71 18.53 0.23
CA MET A 192 3.61 17.65 0.98
C MET A 192 4.91 17.38 0.19
N VAL A 193 4.79 17.11 -1.11
CA VAL A 193 5.95 16.79 -1.96
C VAL A 193 6.84 18.01 -2.19
N SER A 194 6.28 19.20 -2.39
CA SER A 194 7.07 20.42 -2.60
C SER A 194 7.83 20.88 -1.34
N GLU A 195 7.35 20.50 -0.16
CA GLU A 195 7.95 20.79 1.15
C GLU A 195 9.02 19.78 1.60
N CYS A 196 9.36 18.77 0.79
CA CYS A 196 10.35 17.75 1.19
C CYS A 196 11.39 17.39 0.12
N ARG A 197 12.54 16.85 0.55
CA ARG A 197 13.59 16.36 -0.37
C ARG A 197 13.37 14.92 -0.82
N VAL A 198 12.84 14.08 0.06
CA VAL A 198 12.55 12.66 -0.20
C VAL A 198 11.18 12.28 0.34
N VAL A 199 10.36 11.63 -0.49
CA VAL A 199 9.12 10.95 -0.08
C VAL A 199 9.37 9.44 -0.03
N ILE A 200 9.10 8.83 1.12
CA ILE A 200 8.99 7.38 1.28
C ILE A 200 7.51 7.02 1.27
N SER A 201 7.01 6.48 0.16
CA SER A 201 5.61 6.11 -0.02
C SER A 201 5.34 4.66 0.35
N THR A 202 4.46 4.47 1.33
CA THR A 202 3.89 3.17 1.71
C THR A 202 2.36 3.17 1.57
N VAL A 203 1.82 4.03 0.69
CA VAL A 203 0.37 4.22 0.51
C VAL A 203 -0.19 3.24 -0.53
N GLY A 204 -0.64 2.09 -0.06
CA GLY A 204 -1.23 1.04 -0.90
C GLY A 204 -2.73 1.19 -1.19
N PRO A 205 -3.22 0.77 -2.37
CA PRO A 205 -2.47 0.16 -3.48
C PRO A 205 -1.69 1.22 -4.27
N LEU A 206 -0.40 0.97 -4.53
CA LEU A 206 0.47 1.95 -5.22
C LEU A 206 0.02 2.13 -6.66
N ALA A 207 -0.47 1.06 -7.28
CA ALA A 207 -1.03 1.13 -8.62
C ALA A 207 -2.25 2.06 -8.76
N LYS A 208 -2.92 2.38 -7.64
CA LYS A 208 -4.02 3.35 -7.59
C LYS A 208 -3.57 4.73 -7.11
N LEU A 209 -2.80 4.77 -6.03
CA LEU A 209 -2.52 6.00 -5.27
C LEU A 209 -1.11 6.56 -5.51
N GLY A 210 -0.23 5.81 -6.17
CA GLY A 210 1.18 6.12 -6.29
C GLY A 210 1.50 7.12 -7.40
N GLU A 211 0.79 7.07 -8.53
CA GLU A 211 1.10 7.92 -9.69
C GLU A 211 0.99 9.44 -9.42
N PRO A 212 -0.02 9.96 -8.70
CA PRO A 212 -0.05 11.37 -8.31
C PRO A 212 1.20 11.80 -7.50
N VAL A 213 1.71 10.90 -6.65
CA VAL A 213 2.92 11.15 -5.84
C VAL A 213 4.16 11.14 -6.73
N VAL A 214 4.30 10.17 -7.64
CA VAL A 214 5.42 10.11 -8.60
C VAL A 214 5.45 11.35 -9.49
N ARG A 215 4.30 11.74 -10.04
CA ARG A 215 4.15 12.94 -10.86
C ARG A 215 4.56 14.20 -10.11
N ALA A 216 4.09 14.36 -8.88
CA ALA A 216 4.47 15.48 -8.03
C ALA A 216 5.97 15.47 -7.71
N CYS A 217 6.56 14.29 -7.49
CA CYS A 217 7.98 14.16 -7.21
C CYS A 217 8.83 14.62 -8.40
N VAL A 218 8.48 14.19 -9.61
CA VAL A 218 9.13 14.64 -10.85
C VAL A 218 8.94 16.14 -11.05
N ALA A 219 7.71 16.65 -10.89
CA ALA A 219 7.37 18.06 -11.06
C ALA A 219 8.21 18.99 -10.16
N PHE A 220 8.24 18.68 -8.86
CA PHE A 220 8.87 19.53 -7.84
C PHE A 220 10.33 19.18 -7.57
N GLY A 221 10.94 18.23 -8.28
CA GLY A 221 12.34 17.87 -8.03
C GLY A 221 12.55 17.10 -6.73
N THR A 222 11.55 16.38 -6.23
CA THR A 222 11.59 15.61 -4.97
C THR A 222 11.91 14.15 -5.27
N HIS A 223 12.83 13.55 -4.51
CA HIS A 223 13.17 12.13 -4.70
C HIS A 223 12.08 11.23 -4.12
N TYR A 224 11.94 10.03 -4.70
CA TYR A 224 10.85 9.12 -4.38
C TYR A 224 11.37 7.71 -4.10
N VAL A 225 10.81 7.09 -3.07
CA VAL A 225 11.02 5.68 -2.73
C VAL A 225 9.68 5.03 -2.42
N ASP A 226 9.44 3.80 -2.87
CA ASP A 226 8.24 3.05 -2.51
C ASP A 226 8.48 1.57 -2.20
N ILE A 227 7.40 0.89 -1.80
CA ILE A 227 7.36 -0.55 -1.51
C ILE A 227 6.48 -1.33 -2.49
N SER A 228 6.30 -0.82 -3.71
CA SER A 228 5.42 -1.42 -4.71
C SER A 228 5.78 -2.89 -5.01
N GLY A 229 4.76 -3.68 -5.35
CA GLY A 229 4.90 -5.05 -5.86
C GLY A 229 4.18 -5.26 -7.20
N GLU A 230 3.55 -4.21 -7.72
CA GLU A 230 2.72 -4.23 -8.92
C GLU A 230 3.58 -3.97 -10.17
N TYR A 231 4.26 -5.01 -10.70
CA TYR A 231 5.19 -4.88 -11.84
C TYR A 231 4.62 -4.16 -13.06
N TRP A 232 3.36 -4.42 -13.42
CA TRP A 232 2.69 -3.77 -14.55
C TRP A 232 2.56 -2.25 -14.35
N TRP A 233 2.32 -1.81 -13.12
CA TRP A 233 2.29 -0.39 -12.76
C TRP A 233 3.70 0.20 -12.82
N LEU A 234 4.70 -0.53 -12.34
CA LEU A 234 6.08 -0.10 -12.41
C LEU A 234 6.55 0.12 -13.86
N LYS A 235 6.28 -0.81 -14.78
CA LYS A 235 6.58 -0.62 -16.22
C LYS A 235 6.02 0.70 -16.75
N ARG A 236 4.77 1.00 -16.38
CA ARG A 236 4.10 2.23 -16.75
C ARG A 236 4.81 3.44 -16.15
N MET A 237 5.14 3.42 -14.85
CA MET A 237 5.85 4.53 -14.22
C MET A 237 7.23 4.79 -14.86
N ILE A 238 7.96 3.73 -15.21
CA ILE A 238 9.25 3.86 -15.92
C ILE A 238 9.03 4.50 -17.29
N ALA A 239 8.11 3.95 -18.10
CA ALA A 239 7.86 4.44 -19.44
C ALA A 239 7.40 5.92 -19.47
N ARG A 240 6.56 6.31 -18.50
CA ARG A 240 6.06 7.68 -18.39
C ARG A 240 7.10 8.64 -17.84
N TYR A 241 7.78 8.30 -16.74
CA TYR A 241 8.49 9.28 -15.91
C TYR A 241 10.03 9.21 -15.95
N ASP A 242 10.66 8.14 -16.47
CA ASP A 242 12.13 7.99 -16.42
C ASP A 242 12.86 9.14 -17.15
N ALA A 243 12.45 9.47 -18.37
CA ALA A 243 13.09 10.51 -19.16
C ALA A 243 13.04 11.89 -18.49
N GLU A 244 11.86 12.28 -17.99
CA GLU A 244 11.66 13.58 -17.36
C GLU A 244 12.31 13.65 -15.97
N ALA A 245 12.29 12.54 -15.20
CA ALA A 245 13.00 12.45 -13.94
C ALA A 245 14.51 12.65 -14.14
N ARG A 246 15.10 12.04 -15.18
CA ARG A 246 16.52 12.26 -15.54
C ARG A 246 16.82 13.71 -15.90
N LYS A 247 15.98 14.33 -16.74
CA LYS A 247 16.11 15.74 -17.14
C LYS A 247 16.14 16.66 -15.92
N ARG A 248 15.34 16.35 -14.89
CA ARG A 248 15.20 17.14 -13.66
C ARG A 248 16.14 16.72 -12.52
N GLY A 249 16.95 15.68 -12.70
CA GLY A 249 17.82 15.16 -11.65
C GLY A 249 17.07 14.49 -10.48
N VAL A 250 15.87 13.96 -10.73
CA VAL A 250 15.04 13.28 -9.74
C VAL A 250 15.34 11.79 -9.72
N ILE A 251 15.62 11.26 -8.53
CA ILE A 251 15.78 9.81 -8.31
C ILE A 251 14.43 9.22 -7.91
N LEU A 252 13.98 8.20 -8.65
CA LEU A 252 12.83 7.37 -8.34
C LEU A 252 13.34 5.95 -8.03
N VAL A 253 13.08 5.44 -6.82
CA VAL A 253 13.48 4.09 -6.39
C VAL A 253 12.26 3.28 -5.96
N PRO A 254 11.53 2.69 -6.92
CA PRO A 254 10.42 1.81 -6.60
C PRO A 254 10.90 0.45 -6.08
N MET A 255 9.98 -0.34 -5.51
CA MET A 255 10.23 -1.71 -5.06
C MET A 255 11.32 -1.86 -3.97
N CYS A 256 11.46 -0.86 -3.09
CA CYS A 256 12.36 -0.89 -1.94
C CYS A 256 11.76 -1.68 -0.75
N ALA A 257 11.27 -2.89 -1.02
CA ALA A 257 10.73 -3.79 -0.01
C ALA A 257 11.48 -5.12 0.01
N GLN A 258 11.34 -5.85 1.13
CA GLN A 258 12.09 -7.07 1.42
C GLN A 258 12.06 -8.11 0.29
N GLN A 259 10.95 -8.26 -0.42
CA GLN A 259 10.82 -9.27 -1.49
C GLN A 259 11.64 -8.95 -2.74
N ALA A 260 11.79 -7.68 -3.10
CA ALA A 260 12.52 -7.26 -4.30
C ALA A 260 13.98 -6.92 -3.96
N THR A 261 14.20 -6.07 -2.95
CA THR A 261 15.53 -5.54 -2.62
C THR A 261 16.55 -6.63 -2.30
N VAL A 262 16.15 -7.67 -1.56
CA VAL A 262 17.07 -8.77 -1.20
C VAL A 262 17.48 -9.56 -2.45
N ALA A 263 16.53 -9.85 -3.34
CA ALA A 263 16.82 -10.54 -4.59
C ALA A 263 17.72 -9.71 -5.49
N ASP A 264 17.37 -8.43 -5.71
CA ASP A 264 18.08 -7.53 -6.62
C ASP A 264 19.53 -7.27 -6.18
N ILE A 265 19.76 -6.92 -4.91
CA ILE A 265 21.11 -6.68 -4.39
C ILE A 265 21.94 -7.96 -4.42
N THR A 266 21.33 -9.11 -4.13
CA THR A 266 22.01 -10.42 -4.18
C THR A 266 22.43 -10.75 -5.60
N VAL A 267 21.51 -10.66 -6.57
CA VAL A 267 21.81 -10.95 -7.99
C VAL A 267 22.84 -9.96 -8.54
N HIS A 268 22.70 -8.67 -8.23
CA HIS A 268 23.69 -7.65 -8.61
C HIS A 268 25.08 -7.97 -8.06
N GLY A 269 25.17 -8.33 -6.78
CA GLY A 269 26.42 -8.73 -6.14
C GLY A 269 27.03 -9.98 -6.77
N LEU A 270 26.21 -10.99 -7.09
CA LEU A 270 26.65 -12.21 -7.77
C LEU A 270 27.16 -11.92 -9.18
N VAL A 271 26.45 -11.12 -9.97
CA VAL A 271 26.87 -10.73 -11.33
C VAL A 271 28.19 -9.96 -11.30
N LYS A 272 28.36 -9.03 -10.35
CA LYS A 272 29.63 -8.31 -10.18
C LYS A 272 30.81 -9.23 -9.85
N LYS A 273 30.57 -10.32 -9.12
CA LYS A 273 31.62 -11.23 -8.65
C LYS A 273 31.92 -12.37 -9.61
N LEU A 274 30.89 -12.90 -10.28
CA LEU A 274 30.96 -14.13 -11.09
C LEU A 274 30.85 -13.85 -12.60
N GLY A 275 30.50 -12.63 -13.00
CA GLY A 275 30.14 -12.29 -14.37
C GLY A 275 28.69 -12.69 -14.71
N PRO A 276 28.32 -12.70 -16.00
CA PRO A 276 26.98 -13.03 -16.46
C PRO A 276 26.49 -14.40 -15.96
N LEU A 277 25.31 -14.42 -15.34
CA LEU A 277 24.71 -15.65 -14.81
C LEU A 277 23.69 -16.21 -15.82
N ARG A 278 23.73 -17.53 -16.07
CA ARG A 278 22.73 -18.20 -16.92
C ARG A 278 21.42 -18.51 -16.20
N GLN A 279 21.49 -18.70 -14.88
CA GLN A 279 20.34 -19.04 -14.05
C GLN A 279 20.59 -18.60 -12.61
N VAL A 280 19.56 -18.03 -11.99
CA VAL A 280 19.50 -17.78 -10.55
C VAL A 280 18.25 -18.45 -10.01
N ARG A 281 18.36 -19.09 -8.85
CA ARG A 281 17.21 -19.64 -8.13
C ARG A 281 17.25 -19.20 -6.68
N GLY A 282 16.26 -18.40 -6.29
CA GLY A 282 16.03 -17.99 -4.90
C GLY A 282 14.99 -18.90 -4.25
N TYR A 283 15.21 -19.22 -2.97
CA TYR A 283 14.24 -19.93 -2.14
C TYR A 283 13.92 -19.03 -0.94
N VAL A 284 12.64 -18.74 -0.73
CA VAL A 284 12.17 -17.91 0.37
C VAL A 284 11.22 -18.73 1.21
N TYR A 285 11.49 -18.83 2.51
CA TYR A 285 10.53 -19.34 3.48
C TYR A 285 9.85 -18.15 4.15
N GLN A 286 8.54 -18.02 3.97
CA GLN A 286 7.76 -16.93 4.52
C GLN A 286 6.54 -17.50 5.24
N VAL A 287 6.30 -17.02 6.46
CA VAL A 287 5.01 -17.23 7.13
C VAL A 287 4.03 -16.23 6.52
N ALA A 288 2.99 -16.73 5.85
CA ALA A 288 1.97 -15.87 5.28
C ALA A 288 1.21 -15.15 6.39
N PHE A 289 1.29 -13.82 6.42
CA PHE A 289 0.39 -12.98 7.17
C PHE A 289 -0.11 -11.88 6.24
N THR A 290 -1.41 -11.62 6.28
CA THR A 290 -2.04 -10.60 5.42
C THR A 290 -2.14 -9.31 6.21
N THR A 291 -1.59 -8.23 5.67
CA THR A 291 -1.82 -6.88 6.20
C THR A 291 -2.94 -6.21 5.44
N GLY A 292 -3.57 -5.18 6.02
CA GLY A 292 -4.58 -4.39 5.31
C GLY A 292 -4.08 -3.79 3.98
N GLY A 293 -2.79 -3.44 3.90
CA GLY A 293 -2.18 -2.96 2.65
C GLY A 293 -2.02 -4.07 1.60
N THR A 294 -1.54 -5.25 2.01
CA THR A 294 -1.40 -6.44 1.14
C THR A 294 -2.75 -6.85 0.57
N ASP A 295 -3.77 -6.93 1.42
CA ASP A 295 -5.11 -7.30 1.01
C ASP A 295 -5.73 -6.27 0.05
N ASN A 296 -5.61 -4.98 0.35
CA ASN A 296 -6.15 -3.92 -0.51
C ASN A 296 -5.49 -3.92 -1.89
N THR A 297 -4.17 -4.17 -1.92
CA THR A 297 -3.39 -4.33 -3.17
C THR A 297 -3.86 -5.54 -3.96
N GLY A 298 -4.05 -6.69 -3.31
CA GLY A 298 -4.58 -7.90 -3.94
C GLY A 298 -5.98 -7.70 -4.52
N ARG A 299 -6.88 -7.03 -3.79
CA ARG A 299 -8.21 -6.68 -4.32
C ARG A 299 -8.16 -5.77 -5.53
N TYR A 300 -7.36 -4.71 -5.47
CA TYR A 300 -7.21 -3.80 -6.61
C TYR A 300 -6.64 -4.54 -7.83
N MET A 301 -5.64 -5.38 -7.63
CA MET A 301 -5.06 -6.23 -8.67
C MET A 301 -6.10 -7.16 -9.29
N MET A 302 -6.95 -7.81 -8.49
CA MET A 302 -8.01 -8.68 -9.01
C MET A 302 -9.05 -7.90 -9.82
N GLU A 303 -9.43 -6.69 -9.40
CA GLU A 303 -10.34 -5.83 -10.16
C GLU A 303 -9.70 -5.34 -11.47
N VAL A 304 -8.40 -4.99 -11.45
CA VAL A 304 -7.61 -4.63 -12.64
C VAL A 304 -7.55 -5.80 -13.63
N VAL A 305 -7.19 -7.00 -13.16
CA VAL A 305 -7.10 -8.20 -14.01
C VAL A 305 -8.46 -8.61 -14.56
N ALA A 306 -9.54 -8.46 -13.77
CA ALA A 306 -10.90 -8.75 -14.22
C ALA A 306 -11.35 -7.82 -15.37
N LYS A 307 -10.91 -6.55 -15.36
CA LYS A 307 -11.21 -5.59 -16.43
C LYS A 307 -10.22 -5.68 -17.61
N ASN A 308 -8.97 -6.07 -17.35
CA ASN A 308 -7.92 -6.20 -18.36
C ASN A 308 -7.07 -7.48 -18.14
N PRO A 309 -7.52 -8.62 -18.68
CA PRO A 309 -6.80 -9.89 -18.53
C PRO A 309 -5.38 -9.90 -19.11
N ALA A 310 -5.04 -8.98 -20.02
CA ALA A 310 -3.69 -8.90 -20.60
C ALA A 310 -2.63 -8.55 -19.55
N ILE A 311 -3.00 -7.79 -18.50
CA ILE A 311 -2.12 -7.47 -17.36
C ILE A 311 -1.71 -8.76 -16.63
N PHE A 312 -2.54 -9.80 -16.65
CA PHE A 312 -2.19 -11.08 -16.05
C PHE A 312 -0.98 -11.74 -16.71
N ARG A 313 -0.70 -11.44 -17.99
CA ARG A 313 0.50 -11.92 -18.68
C ARG A 313 1.75 -11.32 -18.06
N ASP A 314 1.76 -10.00 -17.86
CA ASP A 314 2.87 -9.28 -17.23
C ASP A 314 3.12 -9.75 -15.79
N VAL A 315 2.06 -10.09 -15.06
CA VAL A 315 2.18 -10.62 -13.69
C VAL A 315 2.88 -11.97 -13.63
N ARG A 316 2.75 -12.80 -14.68
CA ARG A 316 3.33 -14.16 -14.72
C ARG A 316 4.65 -14.24 -15.46
N ASP A 317 5.03 -13.18 -16.16
CA ASP A 317 6.26 -13.13 -16.93
C ASP A 317 7.45 -12.75 -16.02
N PRO A 318 8.41 -13.67 -15.76
CA PRO A 318 9.57 -13.37 -14.95
C PRO A 318 10.53 -12.36 -15.61
N PHE A 319 10.35 -12.06 -16.90
CA PHE A 319 11.12 -11.09 -17.67
C PHE A 319 10.28 -9.87 -18.04
N ALA A 320 9.15 -9.64 -17.35
CA ALA A 320 8.25 -8.55 -17.65
C ALA A 320 9.01 -7.20 -17.76
N MET A 321 10.04 -6.98 -16.93
CA MET A 321 10.77 -5.72 -16.85
C MET A 321 11.84 -5.49 -17.94
N GLY A 322 12.09 -6.45 -18.83
CA GLY A 322 13.13 -6.40 -19.86
C GLY A 322 14.34 -7.24 -19.55
#